data_AF-A0A0N6ZYL4-F1
#
_entry.id   AF-A0A0N6ZYL4-F1
#
_cell.length_a   1.000
_cell.length_b   1.000
_cell.length_c   1.000
_cell.angle_alpha   90.00
_cell.angle_beta   90.00
_cell.angle_gamma   90.00
#
_symmetry.space_group_name_H-M   'P 1'
#
loop_
_entity.id
_entity.type
_entity.pdbx_description
1 polymer ?
#
loop_
_entity_poly.entity_id
_entity_poly.type
_entity_poly.pdbx_seq_one_letter_code
_entity_poly.pdbx_strand_id
1 'polypeptide(L)'
;MHSGWWAVVVAAVSALFAAWQAWEARKARTDARAASEAASEHESAALAAARDAAGAASRGAAAQERIAEVVEQSSADTRIWGFRYHGGEDWQIYNTSETIVDARLIPHDREHVLQVSELAQTSHQLAPGAGIDVFWPNRDRSLPVVARVVVWWETDEGRARTETVTLNRSGVVPW
;
A
#
# COMPACT_ATOMS: atom_id res chain seq x y z
N MET A 1 46.60 -83.92 -26.41
CA MET A 1 45.82 -82.91 -27.18
C MET A 1 44.60 -82.48 -26.35
N HIS A 2 44.75 -81.55 -25.40
CA HIS A 2 43.62 -81.05 -24.58
C HIS A 2 43.62 -79.52 -24.37
N SER A 3 44.59 -78.79 -24.93
CA SER A 3 44.73 -77.34 -24.77
C SER A 3 43.78 -76.50 -25.64
N GLY A 4 43.16 -77.08 -26.68
CA GLY A 4 42.27 -76.34 -27.59
C GLY A 4 40.86 -76.07 -27.04
N TRP A 5 40.33 -76.92 -26.15
CA TRP A 5 38.97 -76.78 -25.61
C TRP A 5 38.87 -75.64 -24.58
N TRP A 6 39.89 -75.49 -23.73
CA TRP A 6 39.94 -74.40 -22.75
C TRP A 6 39.95 -73.01 -23.40
N ALA A 7 40.60 -72.86 -24.56
CA ALA A 7 40.59 -71.60 -25.31
C ALA A 7 39.17 -71.21 -25.78
N VAL A 8 38.35 -72.18 -26.17
CA VAL A 8 36.96 -71.96 -26.59
C VAL A 8 36.08 -71.55 -25.40
N VAL A 9 36.28 -72.17 -24.24
CA VAL A 9 35.55 -71.83 -23.01
C VAL A 9 35.90 -70.40 -22.55
N VAL A 10 37.18 -70.03 -22.54
CA VAL A 10 37.62 -68.68 -22.17
C VAL A 10 37.10 -67.64 -23.16
N ALA A 11 37.09 -67.95 -24.47
CA ALA A 11 36.52 -67.08 -25.49
C ALA A 11 35.01 -66.87 -25.30
N ALA A 12 34.26 -67.93 -24.98
CA ALA A 12 32.83 -67.83 -24.72
C ALA A 12 32.50 -66.96 -23.49
N VAL A 13 33.24 -67.13 -22.38
CA VAL A 13 33.06 -66.31 -21.17
C VAL A 13 33.44 -64.85 -21.44
N SER A 14 34.51 -64.61 -22.19
CA SER A 14 34.95 -63.25 -22.54
C SER A 14 33.92 -62.54 -23.44
N ALA A 15 33.31 -63.27 -24.38
CA ALA A 15 32.25 -62.74 -25.23
C ALA A 15 30.98 -62.37 -24.43
N LEU A 16 30.60 -63.19 -23.44
CA LEU A 16 29.49 -62.88 -22.54
C LEU A 16 29.77 -61.64 -21.67
N PHE A 17 30.99 -61.50 -21.16
CA PHE A 17 31.39 -60.34 -20.37
C PHE A 17 31.41 -59.05 -21.22
N ALA A 18 31.90 -59.15 -22.47
CA ALA A 18 31.84 -58.03 -23.42
C ALA A 18 30.39 -57.64 -23.76
N ALA A 19 29.49 -58.61 -23.93
CA ALA A 19 28.09 -58.36 -24.16
C ALA A 19 27.41 -57.67 -22.95
N TRP A 20 27.75 -58.09 -21.73
CA TRP A 20 27.27 -57.47 -20.49
C TRP A 20 27.75 -56.01 -20.36
N GLN A 21 29.06 -55.77 -20.54
CA GLN A 21 29.64 -54.43 -20.50
C GLN A 21 29.05 -53.50 -21.55
N ALA A 22 28.79 -54.01 -22.77
CA ALA A 22 28.13 -53.23 -23.82
C ALA A 22 26.68 -52.86 -23.44
N TRP A 23 25.98 -53.73 -22.72
CA TRP A 23 24.63 -53.46 -22.21
C TRP A 23 24.64 -52.46 -21.05
N GLU A 24 25.53 -52.61 -20.07
CA GLU A 24 25.71 -51.63 -18.98
C GLU A 24 26.09 -50.25 -19.52
N ALA A 25 27.00 -50.17 -20.49
CA ALA A 25 27.38 -48.91 -21.11
C ALA A 25 26.20 -48.25 -21.85
N ARG A 26 25.31 -49.04 -22.46
CA ARG A 26 24.07 -48.53 -23.06
C ARG A 26 23.10 -48.05 -21.98
N LYS A 27 22.93 -48.81 -20.90
CA LYS A 27 22.06 -48.45 -19.79
C LYS A 27 22.52 -47.16 -19.11
N ALA A 28 23.82 -47.04 -18.81
CA ALA A 28 24.41 -45.83 -18.23
C ALA A 28 24.22 -44.59 -19.11
N ARG A 29 24.28 -44.73 -20.44
CA ARG A 29 23.99 -43.63 -21.38
C ARG A 29 22.53 -43.22 -21.37
N THR A 30 21.61 -44.17 -21.23
CA THR A 30 20.16 -43.87 -21.13
C THR A 30 19.85 -43.19 -19.80
N ASP A 31 20.40 -43.70 -18.69
CA ASP A 31 20.20 -43.14 -17.36
C ASP A 31 20.81 -41.73 -17.26
N ALA A 32 21.97 -41.49 -17.87
CA ALA A 32 22.58 -40.16 -17.95
C ALA A 32 21.74 -39.17 -18.77
N ARG A 33 21.08 -39.62 -19.85
CA ARG A 33 20.17 -38.78 -20.64
C ARG A 33 18.91 -38.44 -19.87
N ALA A 34 18.30 -39.44 -19.22
CA ALA A 34 17.13 -39.24 -18.38
C ALA A 34 17.42 -38.29 -17.21
N ALA A 35 18.59 -38.41 -16.58
CA ALA A 35 19.04 -37.49 -15.53
C ALA A 35 19.28 -36.07 -16.05
N SER A 36 19.85 -35.93 -17.25
CA SER A 36 20.06 -34.62 -17.90
C SER A 36 18.74 -33.96 -18.29
N GLU A 37 17.78 -34.72 -18.80
CA GLU A 37 16.44 -34.23 -19.15
C GLU A 37 15.70 -33.75 -17.90
N ALA A 38 15.67 -34.57 -16.84
CA ALA A 38 15.06 -34.19 -15.57
C ALA A 38 15.73 -32.94 -14.95
N ALA A 39 17.06 -32.82 -15.01
CA ALA A 39 17.77 -31.64 -14.55
C ALA A 39 17.39 -30.38 -15.35
N SER A 40 17.27 -30.51 -16.68
CA SER A 40 16.87 -29.39 -17.55
C SER A 40 15.42 -28.94 -17.31
N GLU A 41 14.52 -29.88 -17.02
CA GLU A 41 13.13 -29.58 -16.66
C GLU A 41 13.09 -28.80 -15.34
N HIS A 42 13.85 -29.24 -14.33
CA HIS A 42 13.96 -28.53 -13.06
C HIS A 42 14.56 -27.13 -13.20
N GLU A 43 15.59 -26.95 -14.03
CA GLU A 43 16.18 -25.64 -14.29
C GLU A 43 15.17 -24.70 -14.98
N SER A 44 14.44 -25.21 -15.98
CA SER A 44 13.43 -24.42 -16.69
C SER A 44 12.26 -24.01 -15.77
N ALA A 45 11.80 -24.90 -14.90
CA ALA A 45 10.76 -24.63 -13.92
C ALA A 45 11.22 -23.62 -12.86
N ALA A 46 12.46 -23.73 -12.38
CA ALA A 46 13.04 -22.79 -11.44
C ALA A 46 13.21 -21.38 -12.06
N LEU A 47 13.64 -21.29 -13.32
CA LEU A 47 13.74 -20.03 -14.05
C LEU A 47 12.37 -19.39 -14.29
N ALA A 48 11.35 -20.19 -14.61
CA ALA A 48 9.98 -19.70 -14.75
C ALA A 48 9.45 -19.14 -13.42
N ALA A 49 9.60 -19.89 -12.32
CA ALA A 49 9.21 -19.44 -10.98
C ALA A 49 9.95 -18.17 -10.54
N ALA A 50 11.26 -18.06 -10.85
CA ALA A 50 12.05 -16.87 -10.55
C ALA A 50 11.58 -15.64 -11.35
N ARG A 51 11.21 -15.81 -12.63
CA ARG A 51 10.65 -14.73 -13.46
C ARG A 51 9.29 -14.27 -12.95
N ASP A 52 8.43 -15.20 -12.54
CA ASP A 52 7.12 -14.87 -11.98
C ASP A 52 7.24 -14.14 -10.65
N ALA A 53 8.15 -14.59 -9.78
CA ALA A 53 8.47 -13.92 -8.51
C ALA A 53 9.05 -12.52 -8.75
N ALA A 54 9.97 -12.36 -9.70
CA ALA A 54 10.52 -11.05 -10.06
C ALA A 54 9.42 -10.13 -10.62
N GLY A 55 8.56 -10.62 -11.51
CA GLY A 55 7.43 -9.85 -12.03
C GLY A 55 6.42 -9.44 -10.94
N ALA A 56 6.16 -10.32 -9.97
CA ALA A 56 5.32 -10.01 -8.82
C ALA A 56 5.96 -8.98 -7.89
N ALA A 57 7.26 -9.07 -7.63
CA ALA A 57 8.01 -8.10 -6.85
C ALA A 57 8.02 -6.72 -7.52
N SER A 58 8.24 -6.65 -8.84
CA SER A 58 8.18 -5.39 -9.59
C SER A 58 6.79 -4.75 -9.54
N ARG A 59 5.72 -5.56 -9.68
CA ARG A 59 4.33 -5.07 -9.53
C ARG A 59 4.05 -4.60 -8.10
N GLY A 60 4.60 -5.29 -7.10
CA GLY A 60 4.52 -4.90 -5.70
C GLY A 60 5.23 -3.57 -5.42
N ALA A 61 6.45 -3.39 -5.93
CA ALA A 61 7.20 -2.14 -5.82
C ALA A 61 6.47 -0.97 -6.49
N ALA A 62 5.95 -1.15 -7.71
CA ALA A 62 5.16 -0.12 -8.40
C ALA A 62 3.81 0.18 -7.71
N ALA A 63 3.23 -0.77 -6.98
CA ALA A 63 2.07 -0.52 -6.13
C ALA A 63 2.45 0.26 -4.86
N GLN A 64 3.59 -0.06 -4.25
CA GLN A 64 4.14 0.66 -3.11
C GLN A 64 4.56 2.08 -3.46
N GLU A 65 5.17 2.31 -4.64
CA GLU A 65 5.49 3.66 -5.13
C GLU A 65 4.23 4.49 -5.35
N ARG A 66 3.17 3.92 -5.94
CA ARG A 66 1.89 4.64 -6.08
C ARG A 66 1.24 4.95 -4.74
N ILE A 67 1.33 4.03 -3.77
CA ILE A 67 0.85 4.28 -2.41
C ILE A 67 1.71 5.34 -1.73
N ALA A 68 3.03 5.29 -1.88
CA ALA A 68 3.96 6.28 -1.35
C ALA A 68 3.75 7.65 -1.99
N GLU A 69 3.46 7.73 -3.29
CA GLU A 69 3.14 8.97 -4.01
C GLU A 69 1.80 9.55 -3.54
N VAL A 70 0.77 8.71 -3.37
CA VAL A 70 -0.52 9.14 -2.79
C VAL A 70 -0.34 9.58 -1.33
N VAL A 71 0.48 8.87 -0.56
CA VAL A 71 0.80 9.23 0.83
C VAL A 71 1.62 10.51 0.87
N GLU A 72 2.66 10.70 0.06
CA GLU A 72 3.45 11.94 -0.01
C GLU A 72 2.59 13.13 -0.45
N GLN A 73 1.70 12.96 -1.44
CA GLN A 73 0.73 13.99 -1.84
C GLN A 73 -0.32 14.29 -0.76
N SER A 74 -0.63 13.31 0.10
CA SER A 74 -1.47 13.50 1.29
C SER A 74 -0.69 14.02 2.52
N SER A 75 0.63 13.83 2.55
CA SER A 75 1.55 14.24 3.62
C SER A 75 2.19 15.61 3.36
N ALA A 76 1.86 16.24 2.24
CA ALA A 76 1.94 17.69 2.08
C ALA A 76 0.89 18.32 3.01
N ASP A 77 1.19 18.22 4.30
CA ASP A 77 0.45 18.63 5.48
C ASP A 77 0.50 20.16 5.60
N THR A 78 0.19 20.87 4.51
CA THR A 78 -0.17 22.27 4.61
C THR A 78 -1.53 22.27 5.28
N ARG A 79 -1.54 22.48 6.60
CA ARG A 79 -2.75 22.81 7.34
C ARG A 79 -3.37 24.04 6.67
N ILE A 80 -4.35 23.83 5.80
CA ILE A 80 -5.01 24.90 5.06
C ILE A 80 -6.13 25.57 5.86
N TRP A 81 -6.32 25.16 7.12
CA TRP A 81 -7.32 25.72 8.00
C TRP A 81 -6.69 26.47 9.16
N GLY A 82 -6.98 27.76 9.22
CA GLY A 82 -6.70 28.63 10.35
C GLY A 82 -7.93 28.85 11.21
N PHE A 83 -7.72 29.32 12.44
CA PHE A 83 -8.78 29.56 13.41
C PHE A 83 -8.69 30.96 13.97
N ARG A 84 -9.83 31.64 14.07
CA ARG A 84 -9.95 32.94 14.71
C ARG A 84 -11.03 32.86 15.79
N TYR A 85 -10.66 33.25 17.00
CA TYR A 85 -11.61 33.42 18.09
C TYR A 85 -12.12 34.86 18.08
N HIS A 86 -13.43 35.04 17.94
CA HIS A 86 -14.06 36.37 17.93
C HIS A 86 -14.56 36.79 19.32
N GLY A 87 -14.56 35.88 20.29
CA GLY A 87 -15.02 36.14 21.65
C GLY A 87 -16.32 35.40 21.97
N GLY A 88 -16.58 35.18 23.27
CA GLY A 88 -17.78 34.48 23.74
C GLY A 88 -17.88 33.07 23.17
N GLU A 89 -18.90 32.86 22.35
CA GLU A 89 -19.31 31.59 21.73
C GLU A 89 -18.86 31.50 20.26
N ASP A 90 -18.22 32.54 19.71
CA ASP A 90 -18.00 32.66 18.27
C ASP A 90 -16.56 32.35 17.84
N TRP A 91 -16.46 31.45 16.86
CA TRP A 91 -15.23 31.03 16.20
C TRP A 91 -15.37 31.15 14.70
N GLN A 92 -14.24 31.28 14.00
CA GLN A 92 -14.18 31.22 12.55
C GLN A 92 -13.08 30.26 12.11
N ILE A 93 -13.46 29.31 11.26
CA ILE A 93 -12.53 28.41 10.56
C ILE A 93 -12.32 29.00 9.18
N TYR A 94 -11.10 29.39 8.82
CA TYR A 94 -10.82 30.08 7.56
C TYR A 94 -9.75 29.39 6.73
N ASN A 95 -9.85 29.54 5.42
CA ASN A 95 -8.91 28.98 4.45
C ASN A 95 -7.59 29.77 4.49
N THR A 96 -6.48 29.11 4.81
CA THR A 96 -5.11 29.66 4.79
C THR A 96 -4.35 29.33 3.51
N SER A 97 -4.94 28.56 2.59
CA SER A 97 -4.33 28.30 1.28
C SER A 97 -4.39 29.54 0.38
N GLU A 98 -3.64 29.48 -0.73
CA GLU A 98 -3.65 30.51 -1.77
C GLU A 98 -4.75 30.27 -2.84
N THR A 99 -5.54 29.21 -2.70
CA THR A 99 -6.55 28.80 -3.69
C THR A 99 -7.96 28.85 -3.11
N ILE A 100 -8.96 28.90 -4.00
CA ILE A 100 -10.35 28.68 -3.59
C ILE A 100 -10.52 27.18 -3.27
N VAL A 101 -11.31 26.88 -2.24
CA VAL A 101 -11.68 25.50 -1.89
C VAL A 101 -13.18 25.44 -1.66
N ASP A 102 -13.83 24.35 -2.05
CA ASP A 102 -15.22 24.11 -1.69
C ASP A 102 -15.26 23.34 -0.37
N ALA A 103 -15.75 23.95 0.70
CA ALA A 103 -15.65 23.40 2.05
C ALA A 103 -16.97 23.38 2.80
N ARG A 104 -17.13 22.37 3.67
CA ARG A 104 -18.24 22.25 4.61
C ARG A 104 -17.77 21.68 5.94
N LEU A 105 -18.50 22.03 6.98
CA LEU A 105 -18.22 21.54 8.33
C LEU A 105 -19.11 20.35 8.66
N ILE A 106 -18.50 19.29 9.17
CA ILE A 106 -19.16 18.07 9.63
C ILE A 106 -18.92 17.98 11.14
N PRO A 107 -19.98 17.97 11.97
CA PRO A 107 -19.84 17.73 13.40
C PRO A 107 -19.15 16.38 13.65
N HIS A 108 -18.06 16.38 14.41
CA HIS A 108 -17.33 15.13 14.70
C HIS A 108 -18.10 14.23 15.67
N ASP A 109 -18.91 14.82 16.55
CA ASP A 109 -19.60 14.09 17.62
C ASP A 109 -21.03 14.60 17.81
N ARG A 110 -22.01 13.70 17.84
CA ARG A 110 -23.43 14.06 17.99
C ARG A 110 -23.78 14.53 19.41
N GLU A 111 -22.93 14.24 20.39
CA GLU A 111 -23.17 14.49 21.81
C GLU A 111 -22.63 15.85 22.30
N HIS A 112 -21.62 16.38 21.62
CA HIS A 112 -20.98 17.65 21.97
C HIS A 112 -21.29 18.69 20.90
N VAL A 113 -22.49 19.26 21.00
CA VAL A 113 -23.10 20.08 19.93
C VAL A 113 -22.37 21.42 19.81
N LEU A 114 -21.28 21.44 19.04
CA LEU A 114 -20.98 22.62 18.25
C LEU A 114 -22.18 22.84 17.35
N GLN A 115 -22.88 23.95 17.56
CA GLN A 115 -23.92 24.36 16.64
C GLN A 115 -23.21 24.97 15.43
N VAL A 116 -22.79 24.08 14.55
CA VAL A 116 -22.44 24.43 13.19
C VAL A 116 -23.74 24.89 12.55
N SER A 117 -23.80 26.16 12.15
CA SER A 117 -24.95 26.70 11.41
C SER A 117 -25.37 25.73 10.31
N GLU A 118 -26.65 25.56 10.06
CA GLU A 118 -27.13 24.70 8.97
C GLU A 118 -26.52 25.12 7.62
N LEU A 119 -26.27 26.43 7.47
CA LEU A 119 -25.49 26.98 6.37
C LEU A 119 -24.06 26.44 6.36
N ALA A 120 -23.37 26.35 7.49
CA ALA A 120 -22.01 25.83 7.56
C ALA A 120 -21.87 24.32 7.23
N GLN A 121 -22.99 23.59 7.13
CA GLN A 121 -23.03 22.19 6.71
C GLN A 121 -23.23 22.02 5.19
N THR A 122 -23.66 23.07 4.46
CA THR A 122 -23.62 23.08 3.00
C THR A 122 -22.22 23.47 2.51
N SER A 123 -21.86 23.01 1.32
CA SER A 123 -20.61 23.40 0.65
C SER A 123 -20.57 24.90 0.38
N HIS A 124 -19.44 25.54 0.69
CA HIS A 124 -19.15 26.93 0.36
C HIS A 124 -17.81 27.03 -0.35
N GLN A 125 -17.79 27.79 -1.45
CA GLN A 125 -16.52 28.22 -2.03
C GLN A 125 -15.87 29.28 -1.12
N LEU A 126 -14.74 28.91 -0.52
CA LEU A 126 -13.95 29.75 0.36
C LEU A 126 -12.68 30.20 -0.35
N ALA A 127 -12.63 31.49 -0.68
CA ALA A 127 -11.39 32.14 -1.12
C ALA A 127 -10.34 32.19 0.01
N PRO A 128 -9.06 32.44 -0.31
CA PRO A 128 -8.02 32.68 0.68
C PRO A 128 -8.46 33.72 1.73
N GLY A 129 -8.41 33.36 3.01
CA GLY A 129 -8.83 34.18 4.13
C GLY A 129 -10.33 34.22 4.41
N ALA A 130 -11.18 33.68 3.52
CA ALA A 130 -12.60 33.50 3.80
C ALA A 130 -12.80 32.32 4.75
N GLY A 131 -13.85 32.37 5.57
CA GLY A 131 -14.10 31.36 6.58
C GLY A 131 -15.57 31.12 6.87
N ILE A 132 -15.79 30.03 7.58
CA ILE A 132 -17.09 29.58 8.06
C ILE A 132 -17.13 29.85 9.55
N ASP A 133 -18.17 30.56 9.98
CA ASP A 133 -18.39 30.85 11.38
C ASP A 133 -18.98 29.62 12.10
N VAL A 134 -18.44 29.35 13.27
CA VAL A 134 -18.78 28.23 14.14
C VAL A 134 -19.25 28.78 15.46
N PHE A 135 -20.48 28.43 15.82
CA PHE A 135 -21.05 28.81 17.11
C PHE A 135 -20.88 27.67 18.11
N TRP A 136 -20.18 27.99 19.19
CA TRP A 136 -19.92 27.10 20.31
C TRP A 136 -20.63 27.63 21.56
N PRO A 137 -21.86 27.16 21.84
CA PRO A 137 -22.61 27.63 22.98
C PRO A 137 -21.85 27.41 24.30
N ASN A 138 -21.87 28.41 25.17
CA ASN A 138 -21.27 28.51 26.48
C ASN A 138 -22.39 28.61 27.53
N ARG A 139 -23.49 27.89 27.31
CA ARG A 139 -24.65 27.96 28.20
C ARG A 139 -24.64 26.88 29.27
N ASP A 140 -23.82 25.84 29.10
CA ASP A 140 -23.76 24.74 30.05
C ASP A 140 -22.30 24.40 30.40
N ARG A 141 -22.00 24.29 31.70
CA ARG A 141 -20.67 23.90 32.21
C ARG A 141 -20.35 22.43 31.91
N SER A 142 -21.31 21.70 31.36
CA SER A 142 -21.20 20.33 30.87
C SER A 142 -20.56 20.23 29.48
N LEU A 143 -20.49 21.33 28.71
CA LEU A 143 -19.88 21.31 27.38
C LEU A 143 -18.36 21.19 27.49
N PRO A 144 -17.72 20.38 26.62
CA PRO A 144 -16.30 20.10 26.73
C PRO A 144 -15.49 21.39 26.49
N VAL A 145 -14.31 21.46 27.10
CA VAL A 145 -13.37 22.58 26.90
C VAL A 145 -12.79 22.58 25.46
N VAL A 146 -12.85 21.41 24.83
CA VAL A 146 -12.32 21.11 23.50
C VAL A 146 -13.44 20.57 22.63
N ALA A 147 -13.58 21.08 21.41
CA ALA A 147 -14.51 20.57 20.45
C ALA A 147 -13.80 20.24 19.14
N ARG A 148 -14.23 19.15 18.50
CA ARG A 148 -13.66 18.69 17.24
C ARG A 148 -14.66 18.91 16.12
N VAL A 149 -14.18 19.49 15.02
CA VAL A 149 -14.93 19.67 13.78
C VAL A 149 -14.17 18.98 12.68
N VAL A 150 -14.85 18.23 11.83
CA VAL A 150 -14.23 17.73 10.60
C VAL A 150 -14.54 18.75 9.51
N VAL A 151 -13.50 19.35 8.95
CA VAL A 151 -13.63 20.17 7.74
C VAL A 151 -13.46 19.23 6.56
N TRP A 152 -14.49 19.10 5.74
CA TRP A 152 -14.39 18.46 4.45
C TRP A 152 -14.19 19.54 3.39
N TRP A 153 -13.28 19.35 2.46
CA TRP A 153 -13.13 20.25 1.33
C TRP A 153 -12.68 19.55 0.06
N GLU A 154 -12.94 20.18 -1.07
CA GLU A 154 -12.50 19.78 -2.39
C GLU A 154 -11.73 20.93 -3.04
N THR A 155 -10.59 20.62 -3.64
CA THR A 155 -9.83 21.58 -4.44
C THR A 155 -10.38 21.66 -5.86
N ASP A 156 -10.05 22.71 -6.61
CA ASP A 156 -10.46 22.86 -8.03
C ASP A 156 -10.06 21.68 -8.93
N GLU A 157 -9.11 20.85 -8.48
CA GLU A 157 -8.67 19.61 -9.15
C GLU A 157 -9.60 18.41 -8.89
N GLY A 158 -10.68 18.58 -8.12
CA GLY A 158 -11.63 17.52 -7.78
C GLY A 158 -11.15 16.57 -6.68
N ARG A 159 -10.17 16.98 -5.87
CA ARG A 159 -9.59 16.15 -4.82
C ARG A 159 -10.24 16.46 -3.48
N ALA A 160 -11.12 15.56 -3.03
CA ALA A 160 -11.74 15.65 -1.71
C ALA A 160 -10.73 15.30 -0.59
N ARG A 161 -10.74 16.10 0.48
CA ARG A 161 -9.91 15.95 1.68
C ARG A 161 -10.74 16.21 2.94
N THR A 162 -10.26 15.67 4.07
CA THR A 162 -10.85 15.90 5.39
C THR A 162 -9.76 16.19 6.40
N GLU A 163 -9.99 17.18 7.27
CA GLU A 163 -9.11 17.51 8.40
C GLU A 163 -9.95 17.60 9.66
N THR A 164 -9.48 16.96 10.73
CA THR A 164 -10.08 17.14 12.05
C THR A 164 -9.45 18.35 12.71
N VAL A 165 -10.24 19.40 12.84
CA VAL A 165 -9.92 20.62 13.54
C VAL A 165 -10.31 20.49 15.00
N THR A 166 -9.42 20.93 15.89
CA THR A 166 -9.68 20.97 17.33
C THR A 166 -9.74 22.43 17.77
N LEU A 167 -10.91 22.86 18.21
CA LEU A 167 -11.14 24.18 18.79
C LEU A 167 -11.03 24.08 20.32
N ASN A 168 -10.38 25.05 20.96
CA ASN A 168 -10.29 25.15 22.41
C ASN A 168 -11.00 26.43 22.87
N ARG A 169 -12.02 26.27 23.72
CA ARG A 169 -12.85 27.36 24.23
C ARG A 169 -12.08 28.54 24.84
N SER A 170 -10.87 28.32 25.35
CA SER A 170 -10.05 29.37 25.99
C SER A 170 -9.31 30.29 25.00
N GLY A 171 -9.40 30.06 23.68
CA GLY A 171 -8.58 30.79 22.69
C GLY A 171 -7.11 30.35 22.68
N VAL A 172 -6.69 29.52 23.64
CA VAL A 172 -5.34 28.97 23.72
C VAL A 172 -5.31 27.63 23.00
N VAL A 173 -4.78 27.61 21.78
CA VAL A 173 -4.47 26.36 21.09
C VAL A 173 -3.19 25.79 21.72
N PRO A 174 -3.20 24.65 22.42
CA PRO A 174 -1.96 24.01 22.83
C PRO A 174 -1.34 23.40 21.56
N TRP A 175 -0.14 23.89 21.26
CA TRP A 175 0.74 23.44 20.17
C TRP A 175 1.09 21.97 20.31
#